data_AF-A0A1M2VFJ3-F1
#
_entry.id   AF-A0A1M2VFJ3-F1
#
_cell.length_a   1.000
_cell.length_b   1.000
_cell.length_c   1.000
_cell.angle_alpha   90.00
_cell.angle_beta   90.00
_cell.angle_gamma   90.00
#
_symmetry.space_group_name_H-M   'P 1'
#
loop_
_entity.id
_entity.type
_entity.pdbx_description
1 polymer ?
#
loop_
_entity_poly.entity_id
_entity_poly.type
_entity_poly.pdbx_seq_one_letter_code
_entity_poly.pdbx_strand_id
1 'polypeptide(L)'
;MNDSYSIQDIPGRGQGAVAARAINSGELILEESPLLIQQYTVTAHDLAVILSRLPRDDQIRFLSLSNAWSIHKGAYNPLVGIWLTNALPCGTPEDPKGDLTEVEGIFPAAARFNGSCQPNVYHWWDDVAQRLVLHAVRDIDPGEELCLGYVDVLAPRADRRAGLEEYYNYLCCCEVCSLRGQSLRDSDRRRRQLAQIRIDMVDYLDPAFGLHKIKLALQLLQEEDILEYSSASFYIKGFDFCAMAGDVESARAWAKKAWEALSRTRGPNSSFARHWDSLAQHPEDSDVFGSGRKKYKLMGPEF
;
A
#
# COMPACT_ATOMS: atom_id res chain seq x y z
N MET A 1 -23.01 -1.25 11.35
CA MET A 1 -22.77 -1.83 10.01
C MET A 1 -22.21 -0.72 9.17
N ASN A 2 -21.23 -1.03 8.31
CA ASN A 2 -20.58 -0.03 7.49
C ASN A 2 -21.37 0.11 6.19
N ASP A 3 -22.13 1.19 6.05
CA ASP A 3 -23.03 1.41 4.91
C ASP A 3 -22.27 1.91 3.66
N SER A 4 -20.95 1.94 3.71
CA SER A 4 -20.10 2.47 2.64
C SER A 4 -19.91 1.48 1.49
N TYR A 5 -19.99 0.17 1.76
CA TYR A 5 -19.80 -0.87 0.75
C TYR A 5 -20.60 -2.13 1.05
N SER A 6 -20.72 -3.00 0.05
CA SER A 6 -21.33 -4.32 0.14
C SER A 6 -20.41 -5.36 -0.49
N ILE A 7 -20.47 -6.60 0.00
CA ILE A 7 -19.76 -7.72 -0.64
C ILE A 7 -20.66 -8.30 -1.73
N GLN A 8 -20.13 -8.43 -2.94
CA GLN A 8 -20.85 -8.92 -4.12
C GLN A 8 -20.03 -9.99 -4.84
N ASP A 9 -20.71 -10.86 -5.58
CA ASP A 9 -20.03 -11.79 -6.49
C ASP A 9 -19.50 -11.03 -7.71
N ILE A 10 -18.18 -11.06 -7.88
CA ILE A 10 -17.47 -10.45 -9.01
C ILE A 10 -17.12 -11.56 -10.01
N PRO A 11 -17.64 -11.51 -11.24
CA PRO A 11 -17.41 -12.55 -12.25
C PRO A 11 -15.92 -12.86 -12.44
N GLY A 12 -15.55 -14.12 -12.21
CA GLY A 12 -14.18 -14.61 -12.36
C GLY A 12 -13.19 -14.17 -11.27
N ARG A 13 -13.63 -13.45 -10.23
CA ARG A 13 -12.77 -12.97 -9.11
C ARG A 13 -13.30 -13.30 -7.72
N GLY A 14 -14.38 -14.09 -7.63
CA GLY A 14 -14.97 -14.48 -6.35
C GLY A 14 -15.76 -13.35 -5.73
N GLN A 15 -15.66 -13.18 -4.41
CA GLN A 15 -16.36 -12.10 -3.70
C GLN A 15 -15.49 -10.82 -3.68
N GLY A 16 -16.10 -9.67 -3.95
CA GLY A 16 -15.44 -8.36 -3.94
C GLY A 16 -16.25 -7.31 -3.18
N ALA A 17 -15.56 -6.35 -2.57
CA ALA A 17 -16.18 -5.17 -1.97
C ALA A 17 -16.54 -4.15 -3.05
N VAL A 18 -17.79 -3.68 -3.05
CA VAL A 18 -18.31 -2.70 -4.01
C VAL A 18 -18.92 -1.52 -3.26
N ALA A 19 -18.56 -0.31 -3.65
CA ALA A 19 -19.04 0.93 -3.04
C ALA A 19 -20.58 1.01 -3.11
N ALA A 20 -21.24 1.18 -1.97
CA ALA A 20 -22.69 1.33 -1.87
C ALA A 20 -23.15 2.79 -2.02
N ARG A 21 -22.21 3.72 -1.88
CA ARG A 21 -22.38 5.18 -2.02
C ARG A 21 -21.06 5.79 -2.51
N ALA A 22 -21.09 7.09 -2.80
CA ALA A 22 -19.86 7.84 -3.02
C ALA A 22 -18.99 7.81 -1.76
N ILE A 23 -17.69 7.59 -1.92
CA ILE A 23 -16.68 7.59 -0.87
C ILE A 23 -15.63 8.63 -1.24
N ASN A 24 -15.32 9.54 -0.32
CA ASN A 24 -14.37 10.61 -0.59
C ASN A 24 -12.93 10.13 -0.43
N SER A 25 -12.01 10.79 -1.12
CA SER A 25 -10.58 10.58 -0.93
C SER A 25 -10.16 10.81 0.53
N GLY A 26 -9.40 9.87 1.09
CA GLY A 26 -8.98 9.87 2.49
C GLY A 26 -10.03 9.38 3.48
N GLU A 27 -11.20 8.95 3.02
CA GLU A 27 -12.26 8.46 3.90
C GLU A 27 -11.93 7.05 4.44
N LEU A 28 -12.19 6.84 5.73
CA LEU A 28 -12.03 5.54 6.39
C LEU A 28 -13.07 4.56 5.86
N ILE A 29 -12.61 3.49 5.21
CA ILE A 29 -13.46 2.43 4.67
C ILE A 29 -13.61 1.29 5.65
N LEU A 30 -12.57 0.87 6.36
CA LEU A 30 -12.65 -0.27 7.28
C LEU A 30 -11.61 -0.14 8.38
N GLU A 31 -12.00 -0.46 9.60
CA GLU A 31 -11.09 -0.72 10.71
C GLU A 31 -11.43 -2.10 11.28
N GLU A 32 -10.48 -3.02 11.24
CA GLU A 32 -10.70 -4.43 11.58
C GLU A 32 -9.63 -4.94 12.55
N SER A 33 -10.08 -5.59 13.63
CA SER A 33 -9.18 -6.31 14.53
C SER A 33 -8.78 -7.64 13.89
N PRO A 34 -7.53 -8.09 14.04
CA PRO A 34 -7.10 -9.36 13.48
C PRO A 34 -7.88 -10.52 14.09
N LEU A 35 -8.22 -11.50 13.26
CA LEU A 35 -8.71 -12.80 13.73
C LEU A 35 -7.58 -13.60 14.41
N LEU A 36 -6.40 -13.56 13.78
CA LEU A 36 -5.14 -14.02 14.35
C LEU A 36 -3.98 -13.29 13.67
N ILE A 37 -2.85 -13.21 14.38
CA ILE A 37 -1.57 -12.70 13.90
C ILE A 37 -0.54 -13.81 14.05
N GLN A 38 0.35 -13.95 13.07
CA GLN A 38 1.46 -14.89 13.12
C GLN A 38 2.62 -14.45 12.23
N GLN A 39 3.81 -15.02 12.47
CA GLN A 39 4.94 -14.93 11.55
C GLN A 39 4.66 -15.63 10.22
N TYR A 40 5.25 -15.13 9.14
CA TYR A 40 5.14 -15.64 7.78
C TYR A 40 5.51 -17.13 7.65
N THR A 41 6.39 -17.63 8.54
CA THR A 41 6.85 -19.03 8.56
C THR A 41 5.86 -20.01 9.21
N VAL A 42 4.61 -19.59 9.49
CA VAL A 42 3.60 -20.40 10.16
C VAL A 42 3.35 -21.75 9.47
N THR A 43 3.32 -22.82 10.26
CA THR A 43 3.03 -24.17 9.74
C THR A 43 1.54 -24.52 9.81
N ALA A 44 1.15 -25.57 9.07
CA ALA A 44 -0.19 -26.14 9.18
C ALA A 44 -0.54 -26.60 10.61
N HIS A 45 0.45 -27.10 11.36
CA HIS A 45 0.24 -27.53 12.74
C HIS A 45 -0.05 -26.32 13.64
N ASP A 46 0.71 -25.24 13.49
CA ASP A 46 0.52 -24.01 14.27
C ASP A 46 -0.87 -23.42 14.02
N LEU A 47 -1.28 -23.31 12.75
CA LEU A 47 -2.61 -22.84 12.38
C LEU A 47 -3.71 -23.74 12.95
N ALA A 48 -3.56 -25.06 12.88
CA ALA A 48 -4.55 -25.98 13.45
C ALA A 48 -4.70 -25.79 14.98
N VAL A 49 -3.59 -25.63 15.69
CA VAL A 49 -3.59 -25.39 17.15
C VAL A 49 -4.23 -24.05 17.47
N ILE A 50 -3.87 -22.98 16.77
CA ILE A 50 -4.45 -21.64 16.98
C ILE A 50 -5.95 -21.66 16.71
N LEU A 51 -6.37 -22.16 15.55
CA LEU A 51 -7.79 -22.23 15.16
C LEU A 51 -8.61 -23.06 16.14
N SER A 52 -8.07 -24.17 16.67
CA SER A 52 -8.79 -25.00 17.65
C SER A 52 -9.14 -24.27 18.94
N ARG A 53 -8.44 -23.17 19.25
CA ARG A 53 -8.66 -22.33 20.42
C ARG A 53 -9.59 -21.15 20.15
N LEU A 54 -9.88 -20.83 18.88
CA LEU A 54 -10.79 -19.75 18.52
C LEU A 54 -12.26 -20.18 18.74
N PRO A 55 -13.18 -19.21 18.98
CA PRO A 55 -14.61 -19.46 18.92
C PRO A 55 -15.04 -20.14 17.62
N ARG A 56 -16.15 -20.89 17.65
CA ARG A 56 -16.59 -21.66 16.48
C ARG A 56 -16.87 -20.78 15.26
N ASP A 57 -17.47 -19.62 15.48
CA ASP A 57 -17.77 -18.66 14.40
C ASP A 57 -16.49 -18.12 13.76
N ASP A 58 -15.44 -17.91 14.56
CA ASP A 58 -14.14 -17.42 14.13
C ASP A 58 -13.40 -18.46 13.29
N GLN A 59 -13.48 -19.73 13.69
CA GLN A 59 -13.00 -20.85 12.87
C GLN A 59 -13.71 -20.89 11.51
N ILE A 60 -15.04 -20.72 11.50
CA ILE A 60 -15.83 -20.69 10.26
C ILE A 60 -15.41 -19.50 9.39
N ARG A 61 -15.22 -18.31 9.97
CA ARG A 61 -14.76 -17.13 9.23
C ARG A 61 -13.44 -17.41 8.52
N PHE A 62 -12.43 -17.93 9.24
CA PHE A 62 -11.14 -18.32 8.63
C PHE A 62 -11.33 -19.35 7.51
N LEU A 63 -12.04 -20.45 7.77
CA LEU A 63 -12.21 -21.55 6.83
C LEU A 63 -13.07 -21.19 5.60
N SER A 64 -13.80 -20.08 5.67
CA SER A 64 -14.60 -19.53 4.55
C SER A 64 -13.82 -18.60 3.62
N LEU A 65 -12.56 -18.29 3.93
CA LEU A 65 -11.71 -17.45 3.11
C LEU A 65 -11.21 -18.21 1.88
N SER A 66 -10.77 -17.45 0.87
CA SER A 66 -10.30 -18.00 -0.40
C SER A 66 -9.02 -18.83 -0.20
N ASN A 67 -8.86 -19.89 -0.99
CA ASN A 67 -7.64 -20.69 -1.01
C ASN A 67 -7.14 -20.84 -2.46
N ALA A 68 -6.31 -19.90 -2.90
CA ALA A 68 -5.72 -19.90 -4.23
C ALA A 68 -4.75 -21.09 -4.43
N TRP A 69 -4.19 -21.62 -3.35
CA TRP A 69 -3.16 -22.66 -3.35
C TRP A 69 -3.71 -24.09 -3.47
N SER A 70 -5.04 -24.25 -3.47
CA SER A 70 -5.72 -25.55 -3.51
C SER A 70 -5.45 -26.39 -4.77
N ILE A 71 -5.08 -25.74 -5.88
CA ILE A 71 -4.89 -26.40 -7.19
C ILE A 71 -3.43 -26.72 -7.54
N HIS A 72 -2.47 -26.35 -6.69
CA HIS A 72 -1.04 -26.55 -6.98
C HIS A 72 -0.66 -28.04 -6.88
N LYS A 73 0.24 -28.50 -7.76
CA LYS A 73 0.76 -29.89 -7.70
C LYS A 73 1.56 -30.08 -6.41
N GLY A 74 1.14 -31.04 -5.58
CA GLY A 74 1.67 -31.21 -4.21
C GLY A 74 0.94 -30.39 -3.15
N ALA A 75 -0.31 -29.97 -3.46
CA ALA A 75 -1.27 -29.20 -2.66
C ALA A 75 -0.82 -28.89 -1.22
N TYR A 76 -0.58 -27.60 -0.99
CA TYR A 76 -0.37 -27.05 0.34
C TYR A 76 -1.51 -27.50 1.26
N ASN A 77 -1.20 -27.67 2.54
CA ASN A 77 -2.23 -27.87 3.54
C ASN A 77 -3.27 -26.73 3.42
N PRO A 78 -4.59 -27.03 3.42
CA PRO A 78 -5.60 -26.00 3.19
C PRO A 78 -5.52 -24.80 4.13
N LEU A 79 -5.09 -25.00 5.38
CA LEU A 79 -4.92 -23.91 6.33
C LEU A 79 -3.80 -22.94 5.89
N VAL A 80 -2.69 -23.50 5.42
CA VAL A 80 -1.56 -22.71 4.89
C VAL A 80 -1.97 -22.01 3.59
N GLY A 81 -2.70 -22.70 2.71
CA GLY A 81 -3.19 -22.08 1.48
C GLY A 81 -4.15 -20.91 1.73
N ILE A 82 -5.05 -21.04 2.71
CA ILE A 82 -5.92 -19.94 3.17
C ILE A 82 -5.07 -18.81 3.75
N TRP A 83 -4.09 -19.12 4.60
CA TRP A 83 -3.19 -18.11 5.16
C TRP A 83 -2.49 -17.32 4.06
N LEU A 84 -1.75 -17.99 3.17
CA LEU A 84 -0.99 -17.37 2.08
C LEU A 84 -1.86 -16.56 1.11
N THR A 85 -3.15 -16.88 0.99
CA THR A 85 -4.06 -16.15 0.11
C THR A 85 -4.60 -14.86 0.74
N ASN A 86 -4.73 -14.80 2.07
CA ASN A 86 -5.54 -13.75 2.74
C ASN A 86 -4.80 -12.99 3.85
N ALA A 87 -3.61 -13.44 4.26
CA ALA A 87 -2.83 -12.75 5.27
C ALA A 87 -2.38 -11.39 4.73
N LEU A 88 -2.48 -10.36 5.58
CA LEU A 88 -2.03 -9.00 5.28
C LEU A 88 -0.93 -8.59 6.27
N PRO A 89 0.04 -7.79 5.84
CA PRO A 89 1.17 -7.42 6.69
C PRO A 89 0.72 -6.60 7.90
N CYS A 90 1.26 -6.97 9.06
CA CYS A 90 1.09 -6.31 10.35
C CYS A 90 2.45 -5.76 10.80
N GLY A 91 2.92 -4.70 10.13
CA GLY A 91 4.21 -4.09 10.40
C GLY A 91 4.41 -3.58 11.83
N THR A 92 5.63 -3.20 12.18
CA THR A 92 5.95 -2.51 13.44
C THR A 92 6.28 -1.04 13.17
N PRO A 93 6.42 -0.17 14.18
CA PRO A 93 6.94 1.18 13.99
C PRO A 93 8.26 1.25 13.22
N GLU A 94 9.14 0.28 13.45
CA GLU A 94 10.45 0.16 12.80
C GLU A 94 10.37 -0.46 11.39
N ASP A 95 9.26 -1.15 11.09
CA ASP A 95 8.96 -1.75 9.81
C ASP A 95 7.47 -1.56 9.44
N PRO A 96 7.05 -0.34 9.07
CA PRO A 96 5.64 0.02 8.93
C PRO A 96 4.92 -0.70 7.80
N LYS A 97 5.65 -1.41 6.95
CA LYS A 97 5.13 -2.23 5.86
C LYS A 97 5.12 -3.72 6.18
N GLY A 98 5.75 -4.16 7.27
CA GLY A 98 5.89 -5.58 7.62
C GLY A 98 6.92 -6.33 6.79
N ASP A 99 7.70 -5.63 5.96
CA ASP A 99 8.64 -6.23 4.99
C ASP A 99 9.85 -6.90 5.67
N LEU A 100 10.22 -6.46 6.89
CA LEU A 100 11.36 -6.94 7.67
C LEU A 100 10.95 -7.85 8.83
N THR A 101 9.78 -7.58 9.40
CA THR A 101 9.26 -8.26 10.59
C THR A 101 8.52 -9.53 10.22
N GLU A 102 8.10 -9.69 8.96
CA GLU A 102 7.42 -10.87 8.43
C GLU A 102 6.23 -11.29 9.31
N VAL A 103 5.55 -10.31 9.93
CA VAL A 103 4.36 -10.54 10.75
C VAL A 103 3.14 -10.20 9.91
N GLU A 104 2.18 -11.11 9.85
CA GLU A 104 0.94 -10.94 9.10
C GLU A 104 -0.27 -11.30 9.97
N GLY A 105 -1.45 -10.85 9.53
CA GLY A 105 -2.71 -11.14 10.20
C GLY A 105 -3.81 -11.51 9.22
N ILE A 106 -4.80 -12.24 9.73
CA ILE A 106 -6.03 -12.56 9.00
C ILE A 106 -7.13 -11.59 9.39
N PHE A 107 -7.70 -10.94 8.37
CA PHE A 107 -8.72 -9.91 8.49
C PHE A 107 -9.90 -10.29 7.59
N PRO A 108 -10.89 -11.05 8.11
CA PRO A 108 -11.93 -11.65 7.28
C PRO A 108 -12.73 -10.68 6.42
N ALA A 109 -12.98 -9.44 6.88
CA ALA A 109 -13.66 -8.44 6.07
C ALA A 109 -12.72 -7.84 5.02
N ALA A 110 -11.49 -7.48 5.38
CA ALA A 110 -10.50 -6.96 4.43
C ALA A 110 -10.10 -7.99 3.35
N ALA A 111 -10.10 -9.27 3.68
CA ALA A 111 -9.85 -10.37 2.75
C ALA A 111 -10.90 -10.50 1.61
N ARG A 112 -12.00 -9.74 1.70
CA ARG A 112 -13.02 -9.65 0.61
C ARG A 112 -12.75 -8.50 -0.36
N PHE A 113 -11.69 -7.72 -0.17
CA PHE A 113 -11.30 -6.67 -1.11
C PHE A 113 -10.35 -7.26 -2.15
N ASN A 114 -10.76 -7.29 -3.41
CA ASN A 114 -9.94 -7.86 -4.49
C ASN A 114 -8.74 -6.96 -4.87
N GLY A 115 -7.83 -7.49 -5.69
CA GLY A 115 -6.64 -6.78 -6.13
C GLY A 115 -6.78 -6.02 -7.45
N SER A 116 -6.24 -4.80 -7.56
CA SER A 116 -6.07 -4.04 -8.82
C SER A 116 -4.63 -3.52 -8.96
N CYS A 117 -4.12 -3.42 -10.19
CA CYS A 117 -2.83 -2.76 -10.47
C CYS A 117 -2.90 -1.22 -10.50
N GLN A 118 -4.09 -0.67 -10.32
CA GLN A 118 -4.42 0.74 -10.07
C GLN A 118 -5.47 0.75 -8.94
N PRO A 119 -5.02 0.51 -7.70
CA PRO A 119 -5.91 0.38 -6.55
C PRO A 119 -6.50 1.71 -6.13
N ASN A 120 -7.72 1.67 -5.57
CA ASN A 120 -8.43 2.83 -5.02
C ASN A 120 -8.55 2.76 -3.48
N VAL A 121 -8.08 1.67 -2.86
CA VAL A 121 -8.01 1.50 -1.40
C VAL A 121 -6.59 1.18 -0.98
N TYR A 122 -6.11 1.86 0.07
CA TYR A 122 -4.83 1.60 0.71
C TYR A 122 -5.07 0.92 2.06
N HIS A 123 -4.27 -0.11 2.37
CA HIS A 123 -4.28 -0.75 3.68
C HIS A 123 -3.02 -0.37 4.47
N TRP A 124 -3.18 -0.20 5.78
CA TRP A 124 -2.05 -0.10 6.68
C TRP A 124 -2.41 -0.69 8.05
N TRP A 125 -1.39 -1.09 8.78
CA TRP A 125 -1.53 -1.60 10.14
C TRP A 125 -1.28 -0.48 11.15
N ASP A 126 -2.31 -0.15 11.93
CA ASP A 126 -2.17 0.72 13.11
C ASP A 126 -1.65 -0.11 14.27
N ASP A 127 -0.36 0.01 14.53
CA ASP A 127 0.35 -0.73 15.58
C ASP A 127 -0.06 -0.27 16.99
N VAL A 128 -0.53 0.97 17.15
CA VAL A 128 -0.99 1.49 18.45
C VAL A 128 -2.38 0.94 18.76
N ALA A 129 -3.28 0.97 17.78
CA ALA A 129 -4.63 0.43 17.94
C ALA A 129 -4.69 -1.09 17.79
N GLN A 130 -3.65 -1.70 17.21
CA GLN A 130 -3.60 -3.12 16.81
C GLN A 130 -4.74 -3.49 15.85
N ARG A 131 -4.93 -2.68 14.80
CA ARG A 131 -6.01 -2.86 13.81
C ARG A 131 -5.52 -2.63 12.39
N LEU A 132 -6.07 -3.38 11.44
CA LEU A 132 -5.93 -3.09 10.02
C LEU A 132 -6.90 -1.96 9.67
N VAL A 133 -6.40 -0.98 8.93
CA VAL A 133 -7.16 0.21 8.54
C VAL A 133 -7.10 0.37 7.03
N LEU A 134 -8.26 0.54 6.40
CA LEU A 134 -8.41 0.78 4.96
C LEU A 134 -8.94 2.19 4.70
N HIS A 135 -8.26 2.95 3.85
CA HIS A 135 -8.71 4.27 3.39
C HIS A 135 -8.84 4.34 1.87
N ALA A 136 -9.81 5.13 1.39
CA ALA A 136 -9.88 5.49 -0.02
C ALA A 136 -8.71 6.41 -0.40
N VAL A 137 -8.04 6.16 -1.53
CA VAL A 137 -6.96 7.05 -2.02
C VAL A 137 -7.42 8.04 -3.08
N ARG A 138 -8.65 7.92 -3.56
CA ARG A 138 -9.31 8.86 -4.47
C ARG A 138 -10.80 8.87 -4.17
N ASP A 139 -11.53 9.78 -4.80
CA ASP A 139 -12.99 9.69 -4.80
C ASP A 139 -13.42 8.41 -5.55
N ILE A 140 -14.44 7.75 -5.02
CA ILE A 140 -14.97 6.48 -5.53
C ILE A 140 -16.48 6.61 -5.67
N ASP A 141 -16.98 6.34 -6.87
CA ASP A 141 -18.39 6.41 -7.20
C ASP A 141 -19.18 5.19 -6.70
N PRO A 142 -20.49 5.32 -6.43
CA PRO A 142 -21.35 4.18 -6.13
C PRO A 142 -21.26 3.12 -7.25
N GLY A 143 -21.07 1.86 -6.87
CA GLY A 143 -20.95 0.74 -7.81
C GLY A 143 -19.52 0.45 -8.27
N GLU A 144 -18.53 1.29 -7.98
CA GLU A 144 -17.12 0.95 -8.20
C GLU A 144 -16.65 -0.16 -7.23
N GLU A 145 -15.82 -1.07 -7.71
CA GLU A 145 -15.17 -2.08 -6.87
C GLU A 145 -14.04 -1.44 -6.05
N LEU A 146 -13.99 -1.77 -4.77
CA LEU A 146 -12.95 -1.36 -3.84
C LEU A 146 -11.78 -2.36 -3.91
N CYS A 147 -10.65 -1.92 -4.42
CA CYS A 147 -9.50 -2.77 -4.73
C CYS A 147 -8.23 -2.34 -3.99
N LEU A 148 -7.52 -3.33 -3.45
CA LEU A 148 -6.19 -3.21 -2.84
C LEU A 148 -5.08 -3.45 -3.89
N GLY A 149 -3.86 -3.02 -3.58
CA GLY A 149 -2.67 -3.41 -4.35
C GLY A 149 -2.10 -4.74 -3.85
N TYR A 150 -2.37 -5.85 -4.55
CA TYR A 150 -1.89 -7.20 -4.19
C TYR A 150 -0.44 -7.48 -4.57
N VAL A 151 0.11 -6.69 -5.50
CA VAL A 151 1.47 -6.80 -5.99
C VAL A 151 2.08 -5.40 -6.07
N ASP A 152 3.39 -5.33 -6.27
CA ASP A 152 4.05 -4.08 -6.53
C ASP A 152 3.46 -3.39 -7.77
N VAL A 153 2.70 -2.32 -7.54
CA VAL A 153 2.06 -1.55 -8.60
C VAL A 153 3.10 -0.85 -9.48
N LEU A 154 4.34 -0.67 -9.05
CA LEU A 154 5.39 -0.09 -9.89
C LEU A 154 6.03 -1.10 -10.85
N ALA A 155 5.78 -2.41 -10.69
CA ALA A 155 6.35 -3.41 -11.60
C ALA A 155 5.66 -3.38 -12.97
N PRO A 156 6.31 -3.79 -14.07
CA PRO A 156 5.69 -4.00 -15.40
C PRO A 156 4.53 -5.02 -15.40
N ARG A 157 3.68 -4.99 -16.43
CA ARG A 157 2.51 -5.88 -16.52
C ARG A 157 2.88 -7.36 -16.44
N ALA A 158 3.96 -7.76 -17.11
CA ALA A 158 4.39 -9.16 -17.12
C ALA A 158 4.68 -9.65 -15.70
N ASP A 159 5.43 -8.88 -14.93
CA ASP A 159 5.84 -9.22 -13.57
C ASP A 159 4.64 -9.19 -12.61
N ARG A 160 3.77 -8.16 -12.72
CA ARG A 160 2.53 -8.09 -11.94
C ARG A 160 1.62 -9.29 -12.20
N ARG A 161 1.46 -9.69 -13.47
CA ARG A 161 0.62 -10.84 -13.83
C ARG A 161 1.24 -12.15 -13.39
N ALA A 162 2.55 -12.31 -13.52
CA ALA A 162 3.25 -13.50 -13.04
C ALA A 162 3.06 -13.68 -11.54
N GLY A 163 3.27 -12.63 -10.73
CA GLY A 163 3.03 -12.70 -9.28
C GLY A 163 1.56 -12.98 -8.93
N LEU A 164 0.60 -12.35 -9.61
CA LEU A 164 -0.82 -12.61 -9.35
C LEU A 164 -1.25 -14.03 -9.76
N GLU A 165 -0.73 -14.57 -10.85
CA GLU A 165 -0.99 -15.93 -11.30
C GLU A 165 -0.35 -16.96 -10.36
N GLU A 166 0.88 -16.70 -9.90
CA GLU A 166 1.62 -17.57 -8.98
C GLU A 166 0.97 -17.64 -7.58
N TYR A 167 0.61 -16.48 -7.00
CA TYR A 167 0.14 -16.40 -5.61
C TYR A 167 -1.38 -16.48 -5.45
N TYR A 168 -2.14 -15.94 -6.42
CA TYR A 168 -3.59 -15.82 -6.33
C TYR A 168 -4.33 -16.59 -7.41
N ASN A 169 -3.60 -17.26 -8.31
CA ASN A 169 -4.16 -18.13 -9.34
C ASN A 169 -5.23 -17.45 -10.21
N TYR A 170 -4.99 -16.19 -10.59
CA TYR A 170 -5.81 -15.48 -11.56
C TYR A 170 -5.00 -14.59 -12.50
N LEU A 171 -5.50 -14.43 -13.72
CA LEU A 171 -4.95 -13.47 -14.68
C LEU A 171 -5.61 -12.11 -14.50
N CYS A 172 -4.83 -11.11 -14.07
CA CYS A 172 -5.36 -9.77 -13.88
C CYS A 172 -5.78 -9.10 -15.21
N CYS A 173 -7.02 -8.60 -15.22
CA CYS A 173 -7.66 -7.91 -16.33
C CYS A 173 -8.17 -6.51 -15.94
N CYS A 174 -7.62 -5.89 -14.88
CA CYS A 174 -7.93 -4.49 -14.55
C CYS A 174 -7.57 -3.55 -15.70
N GLU A 175 -8.02 -2.30 -15.64
CA GLU A 175 -7.83 -1.30 -16.70
C GLU A 175 -6.39 -1.24 -17.22
N VAL A 176 -5.41 -1.16 -16.31
CA VAL A 176 -3.97 -1.15 -16.66
C VAL A 176 -3.50 -2.45 -17.32
N CYS A 177 -3.90 -3.61 -16.79
CA CYS A 177 -3.49 -4.90 -17.35
C CYS A 177 -4.19 -5.21 -18.69
N SER A 178 -5.32 -4.56 -18.95
CA SER A 178 -6.08 -4.66 -20.19
C SER A 178 -5.55 -3.76 -21.30
N LEU A 179 -4.64 -2.81 -21.02
CA LEU A 179 -3.95 -2.01 -22.03
C LEU A 179 -3.28 -2.88 -23.12
N ARG A 180 -3.18 -2.31 -24.33
CA ARG A 180 -2.65 -2.95 -25.55
C ARG A 180 -1.82 -1.95 -26.36
N GLY A 181 -0.98 -2.46 -27.26
CA GLY A 181 -0.23 -1.62 -28.21
C GLY A 181 0.67 -0.59 -27.52
N GLN A 182 0.60 0.66 -27.96
CA GLN A 182 1.48 1.73 -27.49
C GLN A 182 1.19 2.13 -26.04
N SER A 183 -0.08 2.19 -25.60
CA SER A 183 -0.43 2.58 -24.22
C SER A 183 0.15 1.60 -23.19
N LEU A 184 0.15 0.31 -23.48
CA LEU A 184 0.82 -0.70 -22.65
C LEU A 184 2.34 -0.45 -22.58
N ARG A 185 2.99 -0.21 -23.73
CA ARG A 185 4.44 0.01 -23.79
C ARG A 185 4.85 1.26 -23.01
N ASP A 186 4.03 2.30 -23.07
CA ASP A 186 4.21 3.54 -22.33
C ASP A 186 4.04 3.30 -20.83
N SER A 187 2.97 2.63 -20.41
CA SER A 187 2.75 2.31 -18.99
C SER A 187 3.87 1.45 -18.42
N ASP A 188 4.27 0.39 -19.11
CA ASP A 188 5.39 -0.44 -18.68
C ASP A 188 6.72 0.34 -18.62
N ARG A 189 6.95 1.29 -19.54
CA ARG A 189 8.16 2.13 -19.50
C ARG A 189 8.15 3.02 -18.25
N ARG A 190 7.03 3.70 -17.98
CA ARG A 190 6.90 4.57 -16.80
C ARG A 190 7.04 3.80 -15.50
N ARG A 191 6.40 2.63 -15.40
CA ARG A 191 6.48 1.74 -14.23
C ARG A 191 7.91 1.22 -13.99
N ARG A 192 8.65 0.78 -15.02
CA ARG A 192 10.09 0.45 -14.88
C ARG A 192 10.91 1.62 -14.35
N GLN A 193 10.68 2.81 -14.89
CA GLN A 193 11.40 4.00 -14.48
C GLN A 193 11.08 4.40 -13.03
N LEU A 194 9.80 4.30 -12.62
CA LEU A 194 9.35 4.50 -11.25
C LEU A 194 10.01 3.50 -10.28
N ALA A 195 9.99 2.22 -10.62
CA ALA A 195 10.61 1.17 -9.81
C ALA A 195 12.12 1.42 -9.63
N GLN A 196 12.81 1.81 -10.70
CA GLN A 196 14.23 2.15 -10.63
C GLN A 196 14.50 3.37 -9.75
N ILE A 197 13.71 4.46 -9.89
CA ILE A 197 13.87 5.64 -9.03
C ILE A 197 13.62 5.28 -7.56
N ARG A 198 12.62 4.44 -7.26
CA ARG A 198 12.32 3.98 -5.90
C ARG A 198 13.50 3.20 -5.28
N ILE A 199 14.22 2.43 -6.08
CA ILE A 199 15.41 1.69 -5.61
C ILE A 199 16.57 2.66 -5.40
N ASP A 200 16.88 3.49 -6.39
CA ASP A 200 18.08 4.33 -6.38
C ASP A 200 17.99 5.53 -5.42
N MET A 201 16.80 5.89 -4.95
CA MET A 201 16.61 7.11 -4.16
C MET A 201 17.39 7.13 -2.84
N VAL A 202 17.79 5.96 -2.32
CA VAL A 202 18.63 5.86 -1.12
C VAL A 202 20.09 6.23 -1.40
N ASP A 203 20.54 6.08 -2.65
CA ASP A 203 21.93 6.27 -3.09
C ASP A 203 22.20 7.66 -3.69
N TYR A 204 21.18 8.50 -3.84
CA TYR A 204 21.35 9.85 -4.37
C TYR A 204 22.12 10.75 -3.38
N LEU A 205 23.43 10.90 -3.62
CA LEU A 205 24.31 11.72 -2.80
C LEU A 205 24.16 13.23 -3.05
N ASP A 206 23.70 13.64 -4.24
CA ASP A 206 23.45 15.04 -4.58
C ASP A 206 21.96 15.39 -4.42
N PRO A 207 21.58 16.23 -3.45
CA PRO A 207 20.20 16.63 -3.22
C PRO A 207 19.50 17.25 -4.44
N ALA A 208 20.21 18.03 -5.25
CA ALA A 208 19.61 18.68 -6.42
C ALA A 208 19.23 17.65 -7.50
N PHE A 209 20.15 16.74 -7.83
CA PHE A 209 19.87 15.62 -8.73
C PHE A 209 18.77 14.71 -8.17
N GLY A 210 18.83 14.38 -6.88
CA GLY A 210 17.82 13.58 -6.20
C GLY A 210 16.43 14.18 -6.33
N LEU A 211 16.26 15.47 -6.06
CA LEU A 211 14.98 16.17 -6.23
C LEU A 211 14.47 16.16 -7.67
N HIS A 212 15.34 16.27 -8.66
CA HIS A 212 14.93 16.14 -10.06
C HIS A 212 14.33 14.75 -10.34
N LYS A 213 14.93 13.68 -9.79
CA LYS A 213 14.40 12.31 -9.90
C LYS A 213 13.08 12.13 -9.14
N ILE A 214 12.95 12.73 -7.95
CA ILE A 214 11.71 12.70 -7.17
C ILE A 214 10.57 13.39 -7.92
N LYS A 215 10.79 14.58 -8.48
CA LYS A 215 9.77 15.27 -9.29
C LYS A 215 9.35 14.45 -10.51
N LEU A 216 10.31 13.85 -11.21
CA LEU A 216 10.03 12.96 -12.32
C LEU A 216 9.19 11.74 -11.88
N ALA A 217 9.51 11.13 -10.74
CA ALA A 217 8.71 10.03 -10.20
C ALA A 217 7.26 10.46 -9.94
N LEU A 218 7.03 11.61 -9.31
CA LEU A 218 5.67 12.08 -9.04
C LEU A 218 4.89 12.37 -10.34
N GLN A 219 5.53 12.94 -11.37
CA GLN A 219 4.91 13.11 -12.70
C GLN A 219 4.52 11.76 -13.32
N LEU A 220 5.40 10.77 -13.24
CA LEU A 220 5.13 9.43 -13.75
C LEU A 220 4.00 8.73 -12.97
N LEU A 221 3.92 8.92 -11.65
CA LEU A 221 2.81 8.41 -10.85
C LEU A 221 1.47 9.05 -11.24
N GLN A 222 1.47 10.35 -11.55
CA GLN A 222 0.28 11.06 -12.02
C GLN A 222 -0.17 10.54 -13.40
N GLU A 223 0.77 10.28 -14.32
CA GLU A 223 0.47 9.70 -15.64
C GLU A 223 -0.03 8.24 -15.57
N GLU A 224 0.31 7.52 -14.50
CA GLU A 224 -0.15 6.15 -14.24
C GLU A 224 -1.40 6.08 -13.34
N ASP A 225 -1.95 7.22 -12.94
CA ASP A 225 -3.09 7.37 -12.03
C ASP A 225 -2.93 6.57 -10.71
N ILE A 226 -1.71 6.62 -10.16
CA ILE A 226 -1.34 5.99 -8.88
C ILE A 226 -0.59 6.95 -7.95
N LEU A 227 -0.65 8.26 -8.23
CA LEU A 227 -0.03 9.31 -7.39
C LEU A 227 -0.52 9.24 -5.96
N GLU A 228 -1.83 9.23 -5.75
CA GLU A 228 -2.41 9.25 -4.40
C GLU A 228 -2.19 7.94 -3.64
N TYR A 229 -1.90 6.85 -4.35
CA TYR A 229 -1.59 5.55 -3.76
C TYR A 229 -0.11 5.39 -3.37
N SER A 230 0.82 5.99 -4.12
CA SER A 230 2.26 5.68 -4.03
C SER A 230 3.21 6.87 -3.83
N SER A 231 2.70 8.09 -3.61
CA SER A 231 3.52 9.30 -3.53
C SER A 231 4.23 9.53 -2.19
N ALA A 232 3.74 8.99 -1.08
CA ALA A 232 4.20 9.33 0.27
C ALA A 232 5.73 9.22 0.43
N SER A 233 6.34 8.10 0.03
CA SER A 233 7.81 7.91 0.15
C SER A 233 8.62 8.89 -0.69
N PHE A 234 8.09 9.32 -1.84
CA PHE A 234 8.75 10.30 -2.70
C PHE A 234 8.71 11.70 -2.10
N TYR A 235 7.59 12.09 -1.47
CA TYR A 235 7.50 13.36 -0.74
C TYR A 235 8.44 13.39 0.47
N ILE A 236 8.49 12.29 1.23
CA ILE A 236 9.42 12.12 2.36
C ILE A 236 10.87 12.29 1.88
N LYS A 237 11.24 11.65 0.77
CA LYS A 237 12.60 11.78 0.24
C LYS A 237 12.90 13.20 -0.27
N GLY A 238 11.91 13.87 -0.86
CA GLY A 238 12.02 15.28 -1.24
C GLY A 238 12.29 16.19 -0.03
N PHE A 239 11.62 15.92 1.09
CA PHE A 239 11.91 16.58 2.37
C PHE A 239 13.35 16.34 2.81
N ASP A 240 13.82 15.09 2.83
CA ASP A 240 15.18 14.76 3.27
C ASP A 240 16.24 15.58 2.53
N PHE A 241 16.12 15.67 1.19
CA PHE A 241 17.06 16.44 0.38
C PHE A 241 17.08 17.93 0.76
N CYS A 242 15.91 18.53 0.98
CA CYS A 242 15.80 19.93 1.39
C CYS A 242 16.28 20.15 2.84
N ALA A 243 15.94 19.26 3.76
CA ALA A 243 16.35 19.30 5.15
C ALA A 243 17.88 19.17 5.26
N MET A 244 18.49 18.21 4.56
CA MET A 244 19.95 18.06 4.48
C MET A 244 20.65 19.33 3.99
N ALA A 245 20.06 20.02 3.01
CA ALA A 245 20.58 21.29 2.48
C ALA A 245 20.31 22.51 3.40
N GLY A 246 19.59 22.32 4.51
CA GLY A 246 19.18 23.40 5.41
C GLY A 246 18.15 24.36 4.81
N ASP A 247 17.43 23.95 3.76
CA ASP A 247 16.40 24.74 3.10
C ASP A 247 15.04 24.55 3.78
N VAL A 248 14.79 25.33 4.83
CA VAL A 248 13.59 25.24 5.66
C VAL A 248 12.30 25.42 4.85
N GLU A 249 12.26 26.39 3.94
CA GLU A 249 11.04 26.70 3.19
C GLU A 249 10.68 25.59 2.21
N SER A 250 11.66 25.03 1.48
CA SER A 250 11.37 23.91 0.57
C SER A 250 11.07 22.64 1.35
N ALA A 251 11.82 22.36 2.43
CA ALA A 251 11.57 21.22 3.30
C ALA A 251 10.13 21.25 3.85
N ARG A 252 9.68 22.41 4.35
CA ARG A 252 8.30 22.64 4.78
C ARG A 252 7.26 22.27 3.71
N ALA A 253 7.48 22.70 2.48
CA ALA A 253 6.56 22.41 1.37
C ALA A 253 6.49 20.89 1.07
N TRP A 254 7.64 20.21 1.08
CA TRP A 254 7.71 18.75 0.91
C TRP A 254 7.09 17.99 2.08
N ALA A 255 7.34 18.41 3.32
CA ALA A 255 6.73 17.81 4.52
C ALA A 255 5.20 17.94 4.51
N LYS A 256 4.66 19.08 4.07
CA LYS A 256 3.22 19.26 3.90
C LYS A 256 2.64 18.25 2.90
N LYS A 257 3.33 17.98 1.78
CA LYS A 257 2.89 16.96 0.81
C LYS A 257 2.99 15.54 1.36
N ALA A 258 4.02 15.23 2.15
CA ALA A 258 4.11 13.96 2.85
C ALA A 258 2.94 13.78 3.84
N TRP A 259 2.62 14.82 4.62
CA TRP A 259 1.46 14.83 5.51
C TRP A 259 0.13 14.64 4.77
N GLU A 260 -0.10 15.33 3.65
CA GLU A 260 -1.30 15.17 2.82
C GLU A 260 -1.44 13.71 2.34
N ALA A 261 -0.37 13.12 1.79
CA ALA A 261 -0.37 11.74 1.29
C ALA A 261 -0.56 10.70 2.41
N LEU A 262 0.09 10.89 3.57
CA LEU A 262 -0.04 9.99 4.72
C LEU A 262 -1.40 10.13 5.40
N SER A 263 -1.96 11.34 5.47
CA SER A 263 -3.32 11.56 6.00
C SER A 263 -4.36 10.87 5.13
N ARG A 264 -4.17 10.87 3.81
CA ARG A 264 -5.06 10.18 2.87
C ARG A 264 -4.98 8.65 2.99
N THR A 265 -3.77 8.10 3.07
CA THR A 265 -3.54 6.63 3.05
C THR A 265 -3.68 5.98 4.42
N ARG A 266 -3.35 6.72 5.50
CA ARG A 266 -3.30 6.21 6.87
C ARG A 266 -4.25 6.91 7.85
N GLY A 267 -4.93 7.95 7.41
CA GLY A 267 -5.77 8.79 8.25
C GLY A 267 -4.97 9.92 8.93
N PRO A 268 -5.60 11.08 9.16
CA PRO A 268 -4.94 12.27 9.71
C PRO A 268 -4.49 12.08 11.17
N ASN A 269 -5.09 11.11 11.87
CA ASN A 269 -4.76 10.76 13.25
C ASN A 269 -3.75 9.60 13.35
N SER A 270 -3.13 9.18 12.25
CA SER A 270 -2.04 8.21 12.33
C SER A 270 -0.80 8.85 12.98
N SER A 271 0.02 8.03 13.63
CA SER A 271 1.32 8.45 14.18
C SER A 271 2.20 9.10 13.10
N PHE A 272 2.20 8.52 11.89
CA PHE A 272 2.90 9.05 10.71
C PHE A 272 2.38 10.41 10.28
N ALA A 273 1.05 10.58 10.13
CA ALA A 273 0.50 11.87 9.73
C ALA A 273 0.83 12.96 10.76
N ARG A 274 0.67 12.70 12.06
CA ARG A 274 1.05 13.66 13.11
C ARG A 274 2.52 14.04 13.09
N HIS A 275 3.41 13.06 12.87
CA HIS A 275 4.84 13.32 12.77
C HIS A 275 5.16 14.26 11.60
N TRP A 276 4.58 14.02 10.43
CA TRP A 276 4.81 14.85 9.25
C TRP A 276 4.11 16.21 9.30
N ASP A 277 3.00 16.34 10.03
CA ASP A 277 2.42 17.65 10.37
C ASP A 277 3.38 18.46 11.25
N SER A 278 3.99 17.83 12.27
CA SER A 278 5.02 18.47 13.10
C SER A 278 6.22 18.94 12.28
N LEU A 279 6.76 18.10 11.39
CA LEU A 279 7.87 18.47 10.51
C LEU A 279 7.48 19.52 9.46
N ALA A 280 6.21 19.59 9.05
CA ALA A 280 5.72 20.69 8.22
C ALA A 280 5.68 22.02 8.99
N GLN A 281 5.60 21.99 10.33
CA GLN A 281 5.67 23.18 11.17
C GLN A 281 7.12 23.54 11.54
N HIS A 282 7.95 22.53 11.80
CA HIS A 282 9.34 22.67 12.24
C HIS A 282 10.27 21.70 11.49
N PRO A 283 10.62 21.96 10.21
CA PRO A 283 11.53 21.11 9.45
C PRO A 283 12.91 20.91 10.09
N GLU A 284 13.34 21.88 10.88
CA GLU A 284 14.60 21.89 11.61
C GLU A 284 14.70 20.81 12.72
N ASP A 285 13.57 20.27 13.17
CA ASP A 285 13.53 19.22 14.20
C ASP A 285 13.87 17.83 13.65
N SER A 286 14.01 17.69 12.33
CA SER A 286 14.41 16.43 11.69
C SER A 286 15.89 16.13 11.92
N ASP A 287 16.20 14.86 12.22
CA ASP A 287 17.57 14.36 12.45
C ASP A 287 18.53 14.60 11.28
N VAL A 288 18.03 14.67 10.05
CA VAL A 288 18.86 14.93 8.86
C VAL A 288 19.08 16.42 8.57
N PHE A 289 18.49 17.33 9.35
CA PHE A 289 18.54 18.76 9.05
C PHE A 289 19.97 19.31 9.11
N GLY A 290 20.39 19.98 8.02
CA GLY A 290 21.72 20.58 7.91
C GLY A 290 22.90 19.58 7.89
N SER A 291 22.63 18.27 7.80
CA SER A 291 23.66 17.23 7.73
C SER A 291 24.43 17.21 6.40
N GLY A 292 23.90 17.89 5.37
CA GLY A 292 24.52 18.00 4.05
C GLY A 292 25.78 18.88 4.06
N ARG A 293 26.73 18.55 3.17
CA ARG A 293 28.01 19.27 3.05
C ARG A 293 27.88 20.73 2.56
N LYS A 294 26.77 21.04 1.88
CA LYS A 294 26.52 22.37 1.30
C LYS A 294 25.13 22.83 1.70
N LYS A 295 25.02 24.07 2.16
CA LYS A 295 23.74 24.74 2.42
C LYS A 295 23.37 25.60 1.24
N TYR A 296 22.21 25.34 0.64
CA TYR A 296 21.73 26.09 -0.52
C TYR A 296 20.23 25.86 -0.72
N LYS A 297 19.59 26.80 -1.43
CA LYS A 297 18.17 26.73 -1.76
C LYS A 297 17.92 25.67 -2.83
N LEU A 298 16.92 24.83 -2.60
CA LEU A 298 16.41 23.81 -3.49
C LEU A 298 14.98 24.15 -3.93
N MET A 299 14.36 23.25 -4.72
CA MET A 299 13.01 23.45 -5.24
C MET A 299 11.96 22.75 -4.37
N GLY A 300 10.81 23.39 -4.19
CA GLY A 300 9.61 22.79 -3.60
C GLY A 300 8.94 21.75 -4.52
N PRO A 301 7.86 21.09 -4.04
CA PRO A 301 7.18 19.99 -4.73
C PRO A 301 6.34 20.38 -5.94
N GLU A 302 6.15 21.68 -6.18
CA GLU A 302 5.41 22.20 -7.34
C GLU A 302 6.04 21.72 -8.66
N PHE A 303 5.20 21.34 -9.63
CA PHE A 303 5.62 20.93 -10.98
C PHE A 303 5.77 22.11 -11.92
#